data_AF-A0ABD0VHW8-F1
#
_entry.id   AF-A0ABD0VHW8-F1
#
_cell.length_a   1.000
_cell.length_b   1.000
_cell.length_c   1.000
_cell.angle_alpha   90.00
_cell.angle_beta   90.00
_cell.angle_gamma   90.00
#
_symmetry.space_group_name_H-M   'P 1'
#
loop_
_entity.id
_entity.type
_entity.pdbx_description
1 polymer ?
#
loop_
_entity_poly.entity_id
_entity_poly.type
_entity_poly.pdbx_seq_one_letter_code
_entity_poly.pdbx_strand_id
1 'polypeptide(L)' 'MADPERDSGFVYNEQGFDDILRSPFLYLNPEVDNSVEEYVERIIFTLSNTIEEQLSTVQWQITAKPRQG' A
#
# COMPACT_ATOMS: atom_id res chain seq x y z
N MET A 1 -17.50 3.50 7.32
CA MET A 1 -17.57 3.78 5.88
C MET A 1 -16.17 4.12 5.44
N ALA A 2 -15.60 3.35 4.51
CA ALA A 2 -14.29 3.67 3.94
C ALA A 2 -14.42 4.99 3.17
N ASP A 3 -13.43 5.85 3.34
CA ASP A 3 -13.36 7.16 2.70
C ASP A 3 -13.28 6.99 1.17
N PRO A 4 -14.25 7.52 0.40
CA PRO A 4 -14.26 7.39 -1.06
C PRO A 4 -13.10 8.11 -1.76
N GLU A 5 -12.37 9.03 -1.09
CA GLU A 5 -11.15 9.63 -1.65
C GLU A 5 -9.93 8.69 -1.59
N ARG A 6 -10.06 7.56 -0.90
CA ARG A 6 -8.98 6.59 -0.67
C ARG A 6 -9.08 5.35 -1.55
N ASP A 7 -9.76 5.46 -2.69
CA ASP A 7 -9.95 4.34 -3.62
C ASP A 7 -8.70 4.14 -4.51
N SER A 8 -7.60 3.75 -3.87
CA SER A 8 -6.37 3.31 -4.53
C SER A 8 -6.41 1.83 -4.93
N GLY A 9 -7.61 1.22 -4.92
CA GLY A 9 -7.81 -0.19 -5.26
C GLY A 9 -7.40 -1.17 -4.15
N PHE A 10 -7.07 -0.71 -2.95
CA PHE A 10 -6.81 -1.59 -1.81
C PHE A 10 -8.12 -2.10 -1.20
N VAL A 11 -8.09 -3.39 -0.85
CA VAL A 11 -9.07 -3.96 0.07
C VAL A 11 -8.58 -3.68 1.48
N TYR A 12 -9.44 -3.19 2.36
CA TYR A 12 -9.12 -2.96 3.77
C TYR A 12 -9.70 -4.08 4.65
N ASN A 13 -8.96 -4.47 5.68
CA ASN A 13 -9.45 -5.41 6.69
C ASN A 13 -10.39 -4.72 7.68
N GLU A 14 -10.95 -5.50 8.62
CA GLU A 14 -11.89 -5.00 9.63
C GLU A 14 -11.28 -3.94 10.57
N GLN A 15 -9.95 -3.86 10.64
CA GLN A 15 -9.21 -2.86 11.42
C GLN A 15 -8.83 -1.62 10.60
N GLY A 16 -9.19 -1.56 9.31
CA GLY A 16 -8.89 -0.44 8.42
C GLY A 16 -7.46 -0.41 7.89
N PHE A 17 -6.71 -1.50 8.02
CA PHE A 17 -5.41 -1.67 7.36
C PHE A 17 -5.57 -2.34 6.00
N ASP A 18 -4.60 -2.15 5.12
CA ASP A 18 -4.56 -2.81 3.81
C ASP A 18 -4.57 -4.34 4.00
N ASP A 19 -5.62 -4.98 3.51
CA ASP A 19 -5.72 -6.42 3.36
C ASP A 19 -4.97 -6.83 2.10
N ILE A 20 -3.64 -6.90 2.27
CA ILE A 20 -2.69 -7.25 1.21
C ILE A 20 -3.10 -8.56 0.51
N LEU A 21 -3.61 -9.55 1.24
CA LEU A 21 -4.01 -10.85 0.70
C LEU A 21 -5.23 -10.79 -0.22
N ARG A 22 -6.11 -9.82 0.00
CA ARG A 22 -7.31 -9.60 -0.82
C ARG A 22 -7.11 -8.50 -1.86
N SER A 23 -5.92 -7.91 -1.89
CA SER A 23 -5.60 -6.82 -2.80
C SER A 23 -5.45 -7.33 -4.24
N PRO A 24 -5.99 -6.60 -5.24
CA PRO A 24 -5.77 -6.92 -6.65
C PRO A 24 -4.29 -6.95 -7.06
N PHE A 25 -3.40 -6.35 -6.25
CA PHE A 25 -1.96 -6.35 -6.50
C PHE A 25 -1.31 -7.75 -6.39
N LEU A 26 -1.89 -8.68 -5.61
CA LEU A 26 -1.38 -10.04 -5.45
C LEU A 26 -2.00 -11.06 -6.42
N TYR A 27 -2.65 -10.59 -7.49
CA TYR A 27 -3.15 -11.47 -8.53
C TYR A 27 -2.00 -11.97 -9.41
N LEU A 28 -1.80 -13.28 -9.51
CA LEU A 28 -0.90 -13.90 -10.49
C LEU A 28 -1.46 -13.72 -11.91
N ASN A 29 -0.73 -12.99 -12.75
CA ASN A 29 -1.08 -12.77 -14.14
C ASN A 29 -0.19 -13.66 -15.05
N PRO A 30 -0.68 -14.82 -15.53
CA PRO A 30 0.13 -15.72 -16.34
C PRO A 30 0.54 -15.18 -17.72
N GLU A 31 -0.02 -14.06 -18.17
CA GLU A 31 0.39 -13.38 -19.41
C GLU A 31 1.63 -12.48 -19.23
N VAL A 32 1.92 -12.09 -17.98
CA VAL A 32 2.98 -11.12 -17.65
C VAL A 32 4.01 -11.73 -16.69
N ASP A 33 3.56 -12.58 -15.77
CA ASP A 33 4.38 -13.22 -14.74
C ASP A 33 4.87 -14.59 -15.25
N ASN A 34 5.88 -14.58 -16.14
CA ASN A 34 6.43 -15.81 -16.72
C ASN A 34 7.33 -16.57 -15.72
N SER A 35 7.70 -15.92 -14.63
CA SER A 35 8.46 -16.50 -13.52
C SER A 35 8.04 -15.94 -12.17
N VAL A 36 8.43 -16.64 -11.09
CA VAL A 36 8.23 -16.15 -9.72
C VAL A 36 8.98 -14.83 -9.49
N GLU A 37 10.13 -14.65 -10.13
CA GLU A 37 10.92 -13.41 -10.05
C GLU A 37 10.17 -12.23 -10.66
N GLU A 38 9.64 -12.39 -11.89
CA GLU A 38 8.84 -11.36 -12.56
C GLU A 38 7.58 -10.99 -11.76
N TYR A 39 6.91 -11.99 -11.18
CA TYR A 39 5.76 -11.76 -10.29
C TYR A 39 6.13 -10.90 -9.08
N VAL A 40 7.23 -11.24 -8.41
CA VAL A 40 7.70 -10.51 -7.21
C VAL A 40 8.14 -9.09 -7.59
N GLU A 41 8.87 -8.92 -8.70
CA GLU A 41 9.26 -7.60 -9.19
C GLU A 41 8.04 -6.72 -9.49
N ARG A 42 7.02 -7.26 -10.15
CA ARG A 42 5.79 -6.53 -10.46
C ARG A 42 5.03 -6.11 -9.20
N ILE A 43 4.92 -7.01 -8.21
CA ILE A 43 4.31 -6.68 -6.92
C ILE A 43 5.07 -5.57 -6.21
N ILE A 44 6.40 -5.70 -6.11
CA ILE A 44 7.24 -4.71 -5.42
C ILE A 44 7.12 -3.35 -6.10
N PHE A 45 7.20 -3.31 -7.43
CA PHE A 45 7.08 -2.07 -8.19
C PHE A 45 5.72 -1.40 -7.96
N THR A 46 4.63 -2.17 -8.06
CA THR A 46 3.28 -1.63 -7.91
C THR A 46 3.02 -1.14 -6.49
N LEU A 47 3.37 -1.94 -5.47
CA LEU A 47 3.20 -1.55 -4.07
C LEU A 47 4.03 -0.32 -3.70
N SER A 48 5.26 -0.21 -4.21
CA SER A 48 6.12 0.93 -3.89
C SER A 48 5.50 2.24 -4.40
N ASN A 49 5.03 2.26 -5.65
CA ASN A 49 4.37 3.44 -6.22
C ASN A 49 3.12 3.83 -5.41
N THR A 50 2.29 2.86 -5.05
CA THR A 50 1.06 3.18 -4.32
C THR A 50 1.32 3.61 -2.88
N ILE A 51 2.34 3.04 -2.21
CA ILE A 51 2.76 3.51 -0.88
C ILE A 51 3.28 4.94 -0.97
N GLU A 52 4.08 5.29 -1.98
CA GLU A 52 4.56 6.66 -2.17
C GLU A 52 3.40 7.66 -2.38
N GLU A 53 2.41 7.31 -3.19
CA GLU A 53 1.18 8.11 -3.38
C GLU A 53 0.40 8.29 -2.07
N GLN A 54 0.23 7.22 -1.28
CA GLN A 54 -0.44 7.29 0.03
C GLN A 54 0.38 8.13 1.03
N LEU A 55 1.70 8.02 1.04
CA LEU A 55 2.55 8.83 1.93
C LEU A 55 2.57 10.31 1.52
N SER A 56 2.38 10.62 0.23
CA SER A 56 2.26 12.00 -0.25
C SER A 56 1.00 12.70 0.26
N THR A 57 -0.05 11.94 0.55
CA THR A 57 -1.31 12.44 1.13
C THR A 57 -1.29 12.50 2.66
N VAL A 58 -0.29 11.91 3.32
CA VAL A 58 -0.12 11.98 4.77
C VAL A 58 0.58 13.28 5.17
N GLN A 59 -0.07 14.07 6.02
CA GLN A 59 0.57 15.19 6.72
C GLN A 59 1.55 14.65 7.77
N TRP A 60 2.85 14.77 7.52
CA TRP A 60 3.88 14.43 8.50
C TRP A 60 3.90 15.45 9.65
N GLN A 61 3.65 15.01 10.89
CA GLN A 61 3.83 15.82 12.09
C GLN A 61 5.11 15.44 12.83
N ILE A 62 6.05 16.38 12.95
CA ILE A 62 7.23 16.23 13.81
C ILE A 62 6.84 16.64 15.23
N THR A 63 6.57 15.67 16.10
CA THR A 63 6.36 15.90 17.53
C THR A 63 7.69 15.92 18.27
N ALA A 64 8.20 17.12 18.58
CA ALA A 64 9.28 17.29 19.55
C ALA A 64 8.69 17.30 20.97
N LYS A 65 9.03 16.31 21.80
CA LYS A 65 8.74 16.41 23.24
C LYS A 65 9.83 17.26 23.91
N PRO A 66 9.47 18.32 24.66
CA PRO A 66 10.46 19.04 25.45
C PRO A 66 11.07 18.09 26.48
N ARG A 67 12.40 18.05 26.56
CA ARG A 67 13.10 17.39 27.66
C ARG A 67 12.75 18.14 28.93
N GLN A 68 11.98 17.51 29.82
CA GLN A 68 11.83 18.01 31.19
C GLN A 68 13.19 17.86 31.86
N GLY A 69 13.79 18.99 32.22
CA GLY A 69 15.07 19.07 32.93
C GLY A 69 14.90 18.81 34.42
#